data_AF-A0A1H8HCK3-F1
#
_entry.id   AF-A0A1H8HCK3-F1
#
_cell.length_a   1.000
_cell.length_b   1.000
_cell.length_c   1.000
_cell.angle_alpha   90.00
_cell.angle_beta   90.00
_cell.angle_gamma   90.00
#
_symmetry.space_group_name_H-M   'P 1'
#
loop_
_entity.id
_entity.type
_entity.pdbx_description
1 polymer ?
#
loop_
_entity_poly.entity_id
_entity_poly.type
_entity_poly.pdbx_seq_one_letter_code
_entity_poly.pdbx_strand_id
1 'polypeptide(L)'
;MFFQPAILALLLASGLGLAALLVASPWVLQLVRHWDLRSGSRLQLVLERRTYLLSTLVGFVLVVQMASLLLFVFNADRMAVQFVGAMCAVGTLQANSYGFPALYAQLAVFFLASGWLVLHAADARAPDYPLTRLKFVLMVAVLLPAVALSFGLQWLYFGNLSADVITSCCGSLFSVEATDLGGDLAGLPPGPTLWVYALTLLLAMAAAAWQIWRGRAAGLLGVLSAAAFVVAITGIISFLSLYIYEHPHHHCPFCILKPEYGYRGYLIYIPLFAATAAGIGVGILGRVKHLPSLQGVAPVLARRLAWVALLGFGFYLLLSLGMVWQSGLILLEAA
;
A
#
# COMPACT_ATOMS: atom_id res chain seq x y z
N MET A 1 -9.10 21.29 16.36
CA MET A 1 -9.21 20.41 15.17
C MET A 1 -9.33 18.93 15.55
N PHE A 2 -8.64 18.46 16.59
CA PHE A 2 -8.61 17.06 17.02
C PHE A 2 -9.98 16.35 17.18
N PHE A 3 -11.02 17.06 17.64
CA PHE A 3 -12.37 16.52 17.85
C PHE A 3 -13.23 16.40 16.58
N GLN A 4 -12.67 16.60 15.39
CA GLN A 4 -13.40 16.38 14.15
C GLN A 4 -13.77 14.90 13.98
N PRO A 5 -15.02 14.58 13.57
CA PRO A 5 -15.49 13.20 13.49
C PRO A 5 -14.60 12.29 12.65
N ALA A 6 -14.05 12.80 11.54
CA ALA A 6 -13.18 12.03 10.66
C ALA A 6 -11.80 11.70 11.30
N ILE A 7 -11.23 12.65 12.04
CA ILE A 7 -9.98 12.43 12.81
C ILE A 7 -10.23 11.40 13.91
N LEU A 8 -11.32 11.56 14.66
CA LEU A 8 -11.69 10.62 15.72
C LEU A 8 -11.95 9.22 15.14
N ALA A 9 -12.63 9.10 14.00
CA ALA A 9 -12.85 7.82 13.34
C ALA A 9 -11.54 7.14 12.93
N LEU A 10 -10.60 7.89 12.35
CA LEU A 10 -9.28 7.39 11.95
C LEU A 10 -8.42 6.97 13.17
N LEU A 11 -8.43 7.76 14.23
CA LEU A 11 -7.73 7.44 15.48
C LEU A 11 -8.35 6.24 16.20
N LEU A 12 -9.68 6.12 16.20
CA LEU A 12 -10.38 4.96 16.76
C LEU A 12 -10.11 3.71 15.94
N ALA A 13 -10.19 3.76 14.61
CA ALA A 13 -9.91 2.61 13.76
C ALA A 13 -8.48 2.06 13.97
N SER A 14 -7.49 2.96 13.92
CA SER A 14 -6.08 2.60 14.12
C SER A 14 -5.75 2.22 15.57
N GLY A 15 -6.31 2.94 16.55
CA GLY A 15 -6.12 2.69 17.98
C GLY A 15 -6.77 1.38 18.45
N LEU A 16 -8.01 1.09 18.04
CA LEU A 16 -8.67 -0.18 18.32
C LEU A 16 -7.96 -1.34 17.61
N GLY A 17 -7.49 -1.13 16.39
CA GLY A 17 -6.65 -2.10 15.68
C GLY A 17 -5.37 -2.44 16.44
N LEU A 18 -4.64 -1.42 16.90
CA LEU A 18 -3.44 -1.60 17.71
C LEU A 18 -3.75 -2.30 19.04
N ALA A 19 -4.80 -1.87 19.74
CA ALA A 19 -5.24 -2.47 21.01
C ALA A 19 -5.60 -3.95 20.83
N ALA A 20 -6.33 -4.30 19.76
CA ALA A 20 -6.67 -5.68 19.45
C ALA A 20 -5.43 -6.55 19.22
N LEU A 21 -4.42 -6.04 18.49
CA LEU A 21 -3.15 -6.75 18.28
C LEU A 21 -2.35 -6.90 19.59
N LEU A 22 -2.33 -5.87 20.44
CA LEU A 22 -1.69 -5.91 21.76
C LEU A 22 -2.36 -6.93 22.68
N VAL A 23 -3.69 -6.96 22.74
CA VAL A 23 -4.47 -7.93 23.54
C VAL A 23 -4.29 -9.36 23.02
N ALA A 24 -4.16 -9.53 21.70
CA ALA A 24 -3.89 -10.84 21.10
C ALA A 24 -2.45 -11.33 21.37
N SER A 25 -1.49 -10.41 21.55
CA SER A 25 -0.05 -10.71 21.58
C SER A 25 0.37 -11.75 22.64
N PRO A 26 -0.11 -11.73 23.90
CA PRO A 26 0.24 -12.77 24.89
C PRO A 26 -0.17 -14.17 24.43
N TRP A 27 -1.36 -14.33 23.84
CA TRP A 27 -1.83 -15.61 23.33
C TRP A 27 -1.04 -16.04 22.10
N VAL A 28 -0.70 -15.10 21.24
CA VAL A 28 0.13 -15.33 20.05
C VAL A 28 1.54 -15.77 20.46
N LEU A 29 2.14 -15.16 21.48
CA LEU A 29 3.44 -15.57 22.02
C LEU A 29 3.41 -16.97 22.64
N GLN A 30 2.34 -17.30 23.37
CA GLN A 30 2.15 -18.67 23.88
C GLN A 30 2.01 -19.68 22.74
N LEU A 31 1.26 -19.34 21.70
CA LEU A 31 1.09 -20.15 20.50
C LEU A 31 2.44 -20.37 19.82
N VAL A 32 3.20 -19.31 19.52
CA VAL A 32 4.50 -19.43 18.85
C VAL A 32 5.47 -20.33 19.63
N ARG A 33 5.46 -20.26 20.97
CA ARG A 33 6.34 -21.06 21.83
C ARG A 33 5.97 -22.54 21.90
N HIS A 34 4.67 -22.87 21.95
CA HIS A 34 4.22 -24.22 22.28
C HIS A 34 3.50 -24.96 21.14
N TRP A 35 3.32 -24.34 19.98
CA TRP A 35 2.54 -24.92 18.87
C TRP A 35 3.14 -26.22 18.35
N ASP A 36 2.54 -27.37 18.66
CA ASP A 36 2.96 -28.67 18.14
C ASP A 36 1.74 -29.50 17.73
N LEU A 37 1.46 -29.54 16.42
CA LEU A 37 0.36 -30.30 15.82
C LEU A 37 0.45 -31.82 16.06
N ARG A 38 1.62 -32.34 16.46
CA ARG A 38 1.79 -33.77 16.80
C ARG A 38 1.44 -34.05 18.25
N SER A 39 1.26 -33.03 19.08
CA SER A 39 0.97 -33.14 20.50
C SER A 39 -0.53 -33.25 20.76
N GLY A 40 -0.99 -34.36 21.36
CA GLY A 40 -2.36 -34.49 21.87
C GLY A 40 -2.59 -33.77 23.21
N SER A 41 -1.72 -32.85 23.62
CA SER A 41 -1.81 -32.20 24.93
C SER A 41 -3.03 -31.29 25.04
N ARG A 42 -3.56 -31.15 26.27
CA ARG A 42 -4.65 -30.20 26.56
C ARG A 42 -4.30 -28.78 26.12
N LEU A 43 -3.04 -28.37 26.28
CA LEU A 43 -2.57 -27.05 25.85
C LEU A 43 -2.68 -26.88 24.33
N GLN A 44 -2.22 -27.85 23.55
CA GLN A 44 -2.31 -27.81 22.09
C GLN A 44 -3.77 -27.70 21.60
N LEU A 45 -4.68 -28.50 22.16
CA LEU A 45 -6.11 -28.44 21.80
C LEU A 45 -6.74 -27.07 22.08
N VAL A 46 -6.32 -26.41 23.17
CA VAL A 46 -6.75 -25.04 23.50
C VAL A 46 -6.18 -24.03 22.50
N LEU A 47 -4.91 -24.17 22.11
CA LEU A 47 -4.26 -23.29 21.13
C LEU A 47 -4.91 -23.42 19.74
N GLU A 48 -5.20 -24.63 19.28
CA GLU A 48 -5.89 -24.88 18.01
C GLU A 48 -7.26 -24.19 17.96
N ARG A 49 -8.08 -24.37 19.02
CA ARG A 49 -9.41 -23.74 19.11
C ARG A 49 -9.34 -22.21 19.06
N ARG A 50 -8.30 -21.61 19.66
CA ARG A 50 -8.12 -20.16 19.70
C ARG A 50 -7.53 -19.58 18.41
N THR A 51 -6.81 -20.40 17.63
CA THR A 51 -6.13 -19.96 16.40
C THR A 51 -7.10 -19.37 15.38
N TYR A 52 -8.30 -19.92 15.28
CA TYR A 52 -9.34 -19.40 14.37
C TYR A 52 -9.79 -17.99 14.77
N LEU A 53 -10.10 -17.78 16.05
CA LEU A 53 -10.51 -16.47 16.57
C LEU A 53 -9.39 -15.44 16.40
N LEU A 54 -8.14 -15.80 16.75
CA LEU A 54 -6.98 -14.94 16.59
C LEU A 54 -6.74 -14.57 15.13
N SER A 55 -6.78 -15.54 14.21
CA SER A 55 -6.55 -15.27 12.79
C SER A 55 -7.65 -14.38 12.18
N THR A 56 -8.90 -14.59 12.59
CA THR A 56 -10.04 -13.78 12.15
C THR A 56 -9.94 -12.34 12.68
N LEU A 57 -9.59 -12.18 13.96
CA LEU A 57 -9.36 -10.87 14.57
C LEU A 57 -8.24 -10.12 13.87
N VAL A 58 -7.08 -10.75 13.68
CA VAL A 58 -5.94 -10.13 12.98
C VAL A 58 -6.31 -9.79 11.55
N GLY A 59 -6.95 -10.71 10.81
CA GLY A 59 -7.40 -10.46 9.45
C GLY A 59 -8.34 -9.27 9.34
N PHE A 60 -9.32 -9.17 10.25
CA PHE A 60 -10.24 -8.03 10.31
C PHE A 60 -9.51 -6.72 10.59
N VAL A 61 -8.62 -6.68 11.59
CA VAL A 61 -7.83 -5.48 11.90
C VAL A 61 -7.01 -5.04 10.69
N LEU A 62 -6.35 -5.97 9.99
CA LEU A 62 -5.54 -5.64 8.82
C LEU A 62 -6.36 -5.08 7.66
N VAL A 63 -7.57 -5.61 7.42
CA VAL A 63 -8.49 -5.04 6.41
C VAL A 63 -8.92 -3.63 6.80
N VAL A 64 -9.24 -3.39 8.07
CA VAL A 64 -9.55 -2.05 8.60
C VAL A 64 -8.36 -1.11 8.39
N GLN A 65 -7.13 -1.54 8.67
CA GLN A 65 -5.93 -0.72 8.46
C GLN A 65 -5.68 -0.41 6.98
N MET A 66 -5.97 -1.35 6.07
CA MET A 66 -5.90 -1.08 4.64
C MET A 66 -6.93 -0.03 4.19
N ALA A 67 -8.16 -0.09 4.72
CA ALA A 67 -9.18 0.91 4.45
C ALA A 67 -8.84 2.28 5.08
N SER A 68 -8.20 2.30 6.25
CA SER A 68 -7.76 3.51 6.94
C SER A 68 -6.81 4.38 6.10
N LEU A 69 -5.97 3.78 5.23
CA LEU A 69 -5.11 4.53 4.31
C LEU A 69 -5.94 5.42 3.37
N LEU A 70 -6.99 4.87 2.76
CA LEU A 70 -7.87 5.62 1.85
C LEU A 70 -8.58 6.75 2.60
N LEU A 71 -9.10 6.43 3.79
CA LEU A 71 -9.77 7.40 4.64
C LEU A 71 -8.81 8.51 5.12
N PHE A 72 -7.55 8.18 5.38
CA PHE A 72 -6.54 9.15 5.81
C PHE A 72 -6.23 10.15 4.69
N VAL A 73 -5.99 9.67 3.47
CA VAL A 73 -5.75 10.56 2.30
C VAL A 73 -6.99 11.40 2.00
N PHE A 74 -8.18 10.80 2.04
CA PHE A 74 -9.44 11.53 1.83
C PHE A 74 -9.67 12.60 2.90
N ASN A 75 -9.41 12.28 4.16
CA ASN A 75 -9.51 13.24 5.26
C ASN A 75 -8.49 14.37 5.11
N ALA A 76 -7.24 14.06 4.75
CA ALA A 76 -6.23 15.07 4.49
C ALA A 76 -6.67 16.04 3.39
N ASP A 77 -7.21 15.55 2.27
CA ASP A 77 -7.72 16.43 1.21
C ASP A 77 -8.90 17.30 1.66
N ARG A 78 -9.86 16.74 2.40
CA ARG A 78 -11.01 17.48 2.93
C ARG A 78 -10.62 18.53 3.96
N MET A 79 -9.56 18.31 4.71
CA MET A 79 -9.05 19.26 5.70
C MET A 79 -8.24 20.41 5.07
N ALA A 80 -7.88 20.34 3.79
CA ALA A 80 -7.09 21.37 3.12
C ALA A 80 -7.71 22.77 3.24
N VAL A 81 -9.04 22.88 3.11
CA VAL A 81 -9.75 24.17 3.22
C VAL A 81 -9.64 24.83 4.60
N GLN A 82 -9.15 24.13 5.61
CA GLN A 82 -9.00 24.63 6.98
C GLN A 82 -7.62 25.23 7.26
N PHE A 83 -6.66 25.09 6.33
CA PHE A 83 -5.31 25.61 6.47
C PHE A 83 -5.01 26.66 5.39
N VAL A 84 -4.38 27.75 5.78
CA VAL A 84 -3.97 28.80 4.83
C VAL A 84 -2.88 28.24 3.91
N GLY A 85 -3.06 28.38 2.60
CA GLY A 85 -2.12 27.90 1.57
C GLY A 85 -2.31 26.43 1.15
N ALA A 86 -3.13 25.65 1.85
CA ALA A 86 -3.38 24.25 1.50
C ALA A 86 -4.39 24.12 0.35
N MET A 87 -3.89 23.77 -0.83
CA MET A 87 -4.73 23.57 -2.03
C MET A 87 -5.22 22.12 -2.21
N CYS A 88 -4.58 21.14 -1.56
CA CYS A 88 -4.92 19.72 -1.60
C CYS A 88 -4.35 19.02 -0.35
N ALA A 89 -4.49 17.69 -0.28
CA ALA A 89 -3.93 16.86 0.80
C ALA A 89 -2.46 17.17 1.14
N VAL A 90 -1.63 17.57 0.17
CA VAL A 90 -0.22 17.95 0.40
C VAL A 90 -0.09 19.06 1.42
N GLY A 91 -0.90 20.13 1.31
CA GLY A 91 -0.82 21.25 2.24
C GLY A 91 -1.18 20.81 3.65
N THR A 92 -2.22 19.99 3.80
CA THR A 92 -2.61 19.42 5.10
C THR A 92 -1.55 18.48 5.67
N LEU A 93 -0.92 17.66 4.84
CA LEU A 93 0.17 16.76 5.26
C LEU A 93 1.44 17.54 5.64
N GLN A 94 1.64 18.74 5.08
CA GLN A 94 2.73 19.65 5.44
C GLN A 94 2.44 20.53 6.66
N ALA A 95 1.22 20.50 7.21
CA ALA A 95 0.88 21.32 8.37
C ALA A 95 1.80 21.09 9.59
N ASN A 96 2.44 19.91 9.66
CA ASN A 96 3.56 19.65 10.57
C ASN A 96 4.47 18.54 10.01
N SER A 97 5.57 18.26 10.73
CA SER A 97 6.58 17.28 10.30
C SER A 97 6.13 15.82 10.30
N TYR A 98 4.95 15.48 10.84
CA TYR A 98 4.48 14.10 10.99
C TYR A 98 3.55 13.64 9.86
N GLY A 99 3.00 14.53 9.03
CA GLY A 99 1.96 14.17 8.05
C GLY A 99 2.46 13.20 6.97
N PHE A 100 3.52 13.54 6.24
CA PHE A 100 4.12 12.63 5.25
C PHE A 100 4.68 11.35 5.88
N PRO A 101 5.42 11.39 7.02
CA PRO A 101 5.81 10.17 7.71
C PRO A 101 4.63 9.25 8.08
N ALA A 102 3.50 9.81 8.54
CA ALA A 102 2.29 9.04 8.85
C ALA A 102 1.73 8.37 7.59
N LEU A 103 1.69 9.08 6.45
CA LEU A 103 1.28 8.52 5.16
C LEU A 103 2.19 7.35 4.75
N TYR A 104 3.51 7.53 4.81
CA TYR A 104 4.47 6.48 4.46
C TYR A 104 4.35 5.25 5.36
N ALA A 105 4.12 5.46 6.66
CA ALA A 105 3.88 4.36 7.60
C ALA A 105 2.59 3.60 7.28
N GLN A 106 1.51 4.30 6.91
CA GLN A 106 0.26 3.64 6.49
C GLN A 106 0.42 2.87 5.17
N LEU A 107 1.18 3.40 4.21
CA LEU A 107 1.52 2.69 2.97
C LEU A 107 2.30 1.40 3.26
N ALA A 108 3.28 1.46 4.16
CA ALA A 108 4.03 0.28 4.58
C ALA A 108 3.11 -0.75 5.26
N VAL A 109 2.24 -0.30 6.18
CA VAL A 109 1.25 -1.17 6.84
C VAL A 109 0.31 -1.81 5.81
N PHE A 110 -0.14 -1.09 4.78
CA PHE A 110 -0.99 -1.64 3.72
C PHE A 110 -0.34 -2.84 3.02
N PHE A 111 0.92 -2.71 2.59
CA PHE A 111 1.61 -3.80 1.90
C PHE A 111 1.96 -4.97 2.84
N LEU A 112 2.38 -4.69 4.08
CA LEU A 112 2.61 -5.71 5.10
C LEU A 112 1.32 -6.48 5.43
N ALA A 113 0.21 -5.77 5.60
CA ALA A 113 -1.13 -6.34 5.81
C ALA A 113 -1.52 -7.26 4.66
N SER A 114 -1.35 -6.80 3.41
CA SER A 114 -1.65 -7.60 2.23
C SER A 114 -0.83 -8.89 2.18
N GLY A 115 0.47 -8.83 2.51
CA GLY A 115 1.35 -10.00 2.56
C GLY A 115 0.95 -11.01 3.63
N TRP A 116 0.57 -10.51 4.83
CA TRP A 116 0.07 -11.37 5.90
C TRP A 116 -1.25 -12.05 5.53
N LEU A 117 -2.18 -11.32 4.91
CA LEU A 117 -3.46 -11.86 4.44
C LEU A 117 -3.26 -12.95 3.37
N VAL A 118 -2.26 -12.81 2.50
CA VAL A 118 -1.90 -13.84 1.52
C VAL A 118 -1.37 -15.10 2.21
N LEU A 119 -0.49 -14.95 3.21
CA LEU A 119 -0.01 -16.10 4.01
C LEU A 119 -1.17 -16.77 4.75
N HIS A 120 -2.06 -16.00 5.36
CA HIS A 120 -3.23 -16.52 6.04
C HIS A 120 -4.16 -17.29 5.08
N ALA A 121 -4.40 -16.76 3.88
CA ALA A 121 -5.22 -17.42 2.87
C ALA A 121 -4.58 -18.70 2.29
N ALA A 122 -3.26 -18.82 2.31
CA ALA A 122 -2.56 -20.06 1.96
C ALA A 122 -2.64 -21.09 3.08
N ASP A 123 -2.36 -20.66 4.32
CA ASP A 123 -2.39 -21.49 5.52
C ASP A 123 -3.77 -22.10 5.78
N ALA A 124 -4.84 -21.30 5.63
CA ALA A 124 -6.22 -21.74 5.84
C ALA A 124 -6.70 -22.81 4.84
N ARG A 125 -5.97 -23.00 3.73
CA ARG A 125 -6.28 -24.01 2.70
C ARG A 125 -5.39 -25.24 2.80
N ALA A 126 -4.37 -25.22 3.66
CA ALA A 126 -3.49 -26.35 3.90
C ALA A 126 -4.04 -27.20 5.06
N PRO A 127 -4.10 -28.54 4.93
CA PRO A 127 -4.70 -29.40 5.97
C PRO A 127 -4.01 -29.33 7.34
N ASP A 128 -2.71 -29.06 7.36
CA ASP A 128 -1.85 -29.10 8.55
C ASP A 128 -1.43 -27.70 9.03
N TYR A 129 -2.01 -26.61 8.51
CA TYR A 129 -1.71 -25.23 8.91
C TYR A 129 -0.20 -24.93 9.09
N PRO A 130 0.62 -25.18 8.05
CA PRO A 130 2.08 -25.25 8.16
C PRO A 130 2.71 -23.87 8.40
N LEU A 131 1.96 -22.78 8.16
CA LEU A 131 2.40 -21.40 8.34
C LEU A 131 1.91 -20.79 9.65
N THR A 132 1.23 -21.55 10.51
CA THR A 132 0.65 -20.99 11.74
C THR A 132 1.69 -20.34 12.65
N ARG A 133 2.85 -20.96 12.86
CA ARG A 133 3.94 -20.31 13.62
C ARG A 133 4.47 -19.06 12.89
N LEU A 134 4.72 -19.16 11.58
CA LEU A 134 5.28 -18.08 10.79
C LEU A 134 4.38 -16.84 10.77
N LYS A 135 3.07 -16.99 10.48
CA LYS A 135 2.12 -15.87 10.40
C LYS A 135 2.05 -15.12 11.74
N PHE A 136 2.11 -15.84 12.86
CA PHE A 136 2.02 -15.25 14.18
C PHE A 136 3.33 -14.63 14.66
N VAL A 137 4.48 -15.18 14.27
CA VAL A 137 5.77 -14.50 14.42
C VAL A 137 5.78 -13.19 13.64
N LEU A 138 5.36 -13.20 12.37
CA LEU A 138 5.26 -11.99 11.55
C LEU A 138 4.26 -10.97 12.13
N MET A 139 3.17 -11.45 12.74
CA MET A 139 2.22 -10.58 13.42
C MET A 139 2.88 -9.81 14.57
N VAL A 140 3.62 -10.48 15.46
CA VAL A 140 4.25 -9.83 16.63
C VAL A 140 5.50 -9.05 16.24
N ALA A 141 6.38 -9.63 15.42
CA ALA A 141 7.69 -9.07 15.13
C ALA A 141 7.68 -7.97 14.06
N VAL A 142 6.68 -7.96 13.16
CA VAL A 142 6.64 -7.04 12.02
C VAL A 142 5.37 -6.19 12.04
N LEU A 143 4.19 -6.80 12.07
CA LEU A 143 2.94 -6.04 11.98
C LEU A 143 2.65 -5.18 13.22
N LEU A 144 2.84 -5.73 14.42
CA LEU A 144 2.60 -5.00 15.66
C LEU A 144 3.45 -3.70 15.74
N PRO A 145 4.78 -3.72 15.56
CA PRO A 145 5.57 -2.49 15.57
C PRO A 145 5.22 -1.56 14.40
N ALA A 146 4.92 -2.08 13.20
CA ALA A 146 4.54 -1.25 12.07
C ALA A 146 3.20 -0.51 12.31
N VAL A 147 2.20 -1.21 12.86
CA VAL A 147 0.91 -0.61 13.23
C VAL A 147 1.07 0.36 14.39
N ALA A 148 1.90 0.05 15.39
CA ALA A 148 2.20 0.96 16.49
C ALA A 148 2.88 2.25 16.01
N LEU A 149 3.86 2.13 15.12
CA LEU A 149 4.53 3.29 14.51
C LEU A 149 3.56 4.12 13.69
N SER A 150 2.74 3.49 12.85
CA SER A 150 1.72 4.17 12.04
C SER A 150 0.71 4.91 12.92
N PHE A 151 0.21 4.28 13.99
CA PHE A 151 -0.68 4.93 14.95
C PHE A 151 0.02 6.08 15.69
N GLY A 152 1.26 5.89 16.16
CA GLY A 152 2.02 6.92 16.85
C GLY A 152 2.25 8.16 15.99
N LEU A 153 2.66 7.98 14.73
CA LEU A 153 2.83 9.08 13.78
C LEU A 153 1.49 9.76 13.46
N GLN A 154 0.41 8.99 13.29
CA GLN A 154 -0.92 9.54 13.05
C GLN A 154 -1.44 10.33 14.25
N TRP A 155 -1.21 9.84 15.48
CA TRP A 155 -1.56 10.54 16.72
C TRP A 155 -0.78 11.85 16.85
N LEU A 156 0.54 11.81 16.63
CA LEU A 156 1.39 13.00 16.66
C LEU A 156 1.00 14.00 15.58
N TYR A 157 0.69 13.53 14.37
CA TYR A 157 0.19 14.36 13.28
C TYR A 157 -1.07 15.12 13.69
N PHE A 158 -2.14 14.42 14.07
CA PHE A 158 -3.41 15.06 14.42
C PHE A 158 -3.36 15.86 15.72
N GLY A 159 -2.55 15.44 16.70
CA GLY A 159 -2.36 16.14 17.97
C GLY A 159 -1.60 17.46 17.85
N ASN A 160 -0.76 17.60 16.82
CA ASN A 160 0.01 18.81 16.52
C ASN A 160 -0.54 19.57 15.31
N LEU A 161 -1.83 19.41 14.96
CA LEU A 161 -2.46 20.23 13.93
C LEU A 161 -2.91 21.58 14.50
N SER A 162 -2.36 22.64 13.91
CA SER A 162 -2.65 24.03 14.25
C SER A 162 -3.09 24.78 12.99
N ALA A 163 -4.31 25.35 13.00
CA ALA A 163 -4.93 25.97 11.82
C ALA A 163 -4.28 27.32 11.43
N ASP A 164 -3.53 27.92 12.34
CA ASP A 164 -2.79 29.17 12.19
C ASP A 164 -1.43 28.98 11.49
N VAL A 165 -1.05 27.75 11.15
CA VAL A 165 0.14 27.47 10.35
C VAL A 165 -0.15 27.72 8.87
N ILE A 166 0.65 28.59 8.26
CA ILE A 166 0.65 28.78 6.80
C ILE A 166 1.41 27.61 6.19
N THR A 167 0.70 26.83 5.38
CA THR A 167 1.26 25.64 4.72
C THR A 167 1.72 25.96 3.31
N SER A 168 2.81 25.31 2.90
CA SER A 168 3.28 25.38 1.52
C SER A 168 2.31 24.65 0.60
N CYS A 169 2.02 25.25 -0.56
CA CYS A 169 1.21 24.61 -1.58
C CYS A 169 2.00 23.46 -2.23
N CYS A 170 1.31 22.55 -2.92
CA CYS A 170 1.98 21.52 -3.71
C CYS A 170 2.87 22.09 -4.82
N GLY A 171 2.60 23.32 -5.27
CA GLY A 171 3.41 24.00 -6.28
C GLY A 171 4.83 24.30 -5.79
N SER A 172 5.04 24.63 -4.52
CA SER A 172 6.39 24.83 -4.01
C SER A 172 7.09 23.51 -3.67
N LEU A 173 6.36 22.50 -3.19
CA LEU A 173 6.94 21.18 -2.86
C LEU A 173 7.37 20.38 -4.09
N PHE A 174 6.62 20.49 -5.19
CA PHE A 174 6.93 19.81 -6.44
C PHE A 174 7.42 20.79 -7.52
N SER A 175 8.13 21.83 -7.08
CA SER A 175 8.84 22.74 -7.98
C SER A 175 10.23 22.20 -8.28
N VAL A 176 10.77 22.52 -9.45
CA VAL A 176 12.13 22.11 -9.85
C VAL A 176 13.17 22.77 -8.96
N GLU A 177 12.83 23.90 -8.33
CA GLU A 177 13.67 24.65 -7.40
C GLU A 177 13.69 24.08 -5.97
N ALA A 178 12.79 23.14 -5.64
CA ALA A 178 12.74 22.55 -4.31
C ALA A 178 13.86 21.52 -4.10
N THR A 179 14.57 21.62 -2.97
CA THR A 179 15.71 20.75 -2.64
C THR A 179 15.31 19.47 -1.90
N ASP A 180 14.03 19.10 -1.95
CA ASP A 180 13.48 17.95 -1.27
C ASP A 180 13.11 16.85 -2.28
N LEU A 181 12.72 15.68 -1.75
CA LEU A 181 12.42 14.51 -2.57
C LEU A 181 11.25 14.76 -3.54
N GLY A 182 10.34 15.69 -3.22
CA GLY A 182 9.28 16.13 -4.12
C GLY A 182 9.82 16.87 -5.35
N GLY A 183 10.70 17.86 -5.14
CA GLY A 183 11.36 18.60 -6.21
C GLY A 183 12.22 17.73 -7.11
N ASP A 184 13.05 16.86 -6.52
CA ASP A 184 13.90 15.93 -7.28
C ASP A 184 13.09 15.03 -8.23
N LEU A 185 11.94 14.52 -7.76
CA LEU A 185 11.06 13.68 -8.58
C LEU A 185 10.31 14.48 -9.65
N ALA A 186 9.93 15.72 -9.36
CA ALA A 186 9.25 16.61 -10.30
C ALA A 186 10.19 17.08 -11.42
N GLY A 187 11.47 17.31 -11.10
CA GLY A 187 12.50 17.74 -12.05
C GLY A 187 13.07 16.64 -12.95
N LEU A 188 12.64 15.38 -12.80
CA LEU A 188 13.11 14.29 -13.65
C LEU A 188 12.74 14.52 -15.13
N PRO A 189 13.66 14.27 -16.07
CA PRO A 189 13.40 14.49 -17.49
C PRO A 189 12.27 13.54 -17.96
N PRO A 190 11.20 14.07 -18.62
CA PRO A 190 10.03 13.26 -18.97
C PRO A 190 10.34 12.07 -19.88
N GLY A 191 11.23 12.23 -20.87
CA GLY A 191 11.58 11.20 -21.85
C GLY A 191 12.16 9.93 -21.21
N PRO A 192 13.32 10.01 -20.52
CA PRO A 192 13.90 8.86 -19.80
C PRO A 192 12.95 8.27 -18.76
N THR A 193 12.21 9.12 -18.05
CA THR A 193 11.27 8.67 -17.01
C THR A 193 10.13 7.85 -17.59
N LEU A 194 9.60 8.25 -18.75
CA LEU A 194 8.58 7.50 -19.48
C LEU A 194 9.09 6.12 -19.93
N TRP A 195 10.33 6.04 -20.41
CA TRP A 195 10.95 4.75 -20.78
C TRP A 195 11.09 3.81 -19.58
N VAL A 196 11.62 4.29 -18.47
CA VAL A 196 11.77 3.50 -17.23
C VAL A 196 10.41 3.08 -16.69
N TYR A 197 9.44 3.99 -16.71
CA TYR A 197 8.05 3.74 -16.36
C TYR A 197 7.41 2.63 -17.20
N ALA A 198 7.45 2.75 -18.53
CA ALA A 198 6.86 1.75 -19.42
C ALA A 198 7.58 0.41 -19.29
N LEU A 199 8.92 0.41 -19.27
CA LEU A 199 9.73 -0.80 -19.18
C LEU A 199 9.44 -1.57 -17.89
N THR A 200 9.40 -0.90 -16.74
CA THR A 200 9.18 -1.56 -15.44
C THR A 200 7.78 -2.18 -15.34
N LEU A 201 6.75 -1.50 -15.83
CA LEU A 201 5.39 -2.04 -15.91
C LEU A 201 5.32 -3.24 -16.86
N LEU A 202 5.90 -3.14 -18.05
CA LEU A 202 5.94 -4.23 -19.03
C LEU A 202 6.71 -5.44 -18.51
N LEU A 203 7.82 -5.24 -17.80
CA LEU A 203 8.57 -6.31 -17.15
C LEU A 203 7.76 -6.97 -16.03
N ALA A 204 7.05 -6.19 -15.19
CA ALA A 204 6.17 -6.74 -14.17
C ALA A 204 5.03 -7.57 -14.79
N MET A 205 4.41 -7.08 -15.88
CA MET A 205 3.40 -7.81 -16.64
C MET A 205 3.96 -9.08 -17.29
N ALA A 206 5.15 -9.01 -17.89
CA ALA A 206 5.82 -10.17 -18.48
C ALA A 206 6.16 -11.23 -17.42
N ALA A 207 6.62 -10.82 -16.25
CA ALA A 207 6.85 -11.72 -15.12
C ALA A 207 5.54 -12.32 -14.59
N ALA A 208 4.44 -11.55 -14.57
CA ALA A 208 3.12 -12.03 -14.20
C ALA A 208 2.61 -13.09 -15.19
N ALA A 209 2.71 -12.82 -16.49
CA ALA A 209 2.42 -13.79 -17.54
C ALA A 209 3.30 -15.04 -17.38
N TRP A 210 4.62 -14.88 -17.22
CA TRP A 210 5.53 -16.00 -17.05
C TRP A 210 5.18 -16.85 -15.82
N GLN A 211 4.75 -16.22 -14.71
CA GLN A 211 4.23 -16.93 -13.55
C GLN A 211 2.93 -17.69 -13.86
N ILE A 212 1.99 -17.10 -14.59
CA ILE A 212 0.72 -17.73 -14.97
C ILE A 212 0.96 -18.99 -15.80
N TRP A 213 1.82 -18.88 -16.82
CA TRP A 213 2.02 -19.94 -17.82
C TRP A 213 3.05 -21.00 -17.40
N ARG A 214 4.10 -20.60 -16.66
CA ARG A 214 5.22 -21.50 -16.32
C ARG A 214 5.40 -21.72 -14.82
N GLY A 215 4.82 -20.90 -13.94
CA GLY A 215 4.92 -21.04 -12.49
C GLY A 215 6.32 -20.77 -11.89
N ARG A 216 7.23 -20.16 -12.66
CA ARG A 216 8.66 -20.01 -12.32
C ARG A 216 9.10 -18.60 -11.97
N ALA A 217 8.24 -17.60 -12.12
CA ALA A 217 8.60 -16.20 -11.98
C ALA A 217 8.19 -15.59 -10.63
N ALA A 218 7.81 -16.39 -9.63
CA ALA A 218 7.18 -15.88 -8.41
C ALA A 218 8.01 -14.80 -7.69
N GLY A 219 9.30 -15.07 -7.44
CA GLY A 219 10.20 -14.10 -6.79
C GLY A 219 10.45 -12.87 -7.66
N LEU A 220 10.66 -13.06 -8.97
CA LEU A 220 10.87 -11.99 -9.93
C LEU A 220 9.65 -11.06 -10.01
N LEU A 221 8.44 -11.62 -10.07
CA LEU A 221 7.20 -10.85 -10.08
C LEU A 221 7.05 -10.00 -8.81
N GLY A 222 7.37 -10.55 -7.63
CA GLY A 222 7.32 -9.80 -6.38
C GLY A 222 8.22 -8.57 -6.39
N VAL A 223 9.47 -8.73 -6.82
CA VAL A 223 10.46 -7.63 -6.90
C VAL A 223 10.03 -6.61 -7.96
N LEU A 224 9.68 -7.07 -9.17
CA LEU A 224 9.26 -6.17 -10.25
C LEU A 224 7.96 -5.44 -9.93
N SER A 225 7.05 -6.04 -9.18
CA SER A 225 5.81 -5.36 -8.77
C SER A 225 6.09 -4.23 -7.77
N ALA A 226 6.99 -4.45 -6.81
CA ALA A 226 7.42 -3.41 -5.88
C ALA A 226 8.18 -2.28 -6.61
N ALA A 227 9.08 -2.64 -7.54
CA ALA A 227 9.79 -1.66 -8.36
C ALA A 227 8.83 -0.86 -9.26
N ALA A 228 7.90 -1.54 -9.93
CA ALA A 228 6.88 -0.91 -10.76
C ALA A 228 6.00 0.05 -9.96
N PHE A 229 5.67 -0.26 -8.71
CA PHE A 229 4.94 0.67 -7.84
C PHE A 229 5.71 1.97 -7.61
N VAL A 230 6.98 1.88 -7.20
CA VAL A 230 7.81 3.08 -6.95
C VAL A 230 7.95 3.91 -8.22
N VAL A 231 8.29 3.26 -9.33
CA VAL A 231 8.46 3.94 -10.63
C VAL A 231 7.13 4.51 -11.13
N ALA A 232 6.00 3.86 -10.89
CA ALA A 232 4.69 4.38 -11.24
C ALA A 232 4.33 5.64 -10.45
N ILE A 233 4.62 5.68 -9.14
CA ILE A 233 4.44 6.91 -8.34
C ILE A 233 5.36 8.02 -8.85
N THR A 234 6.63 7.71 -9.16
CA THR A 234 7.55 8.66 -9.78
C THR A 234 7.03 9.17 -11.12
N GLY A 235 6.50 8.29 -11.98
CA GLY A 235 5.88 8.65 -13.26
C GLY A 235 4.64 9.55 -13.08
N ILE A 236 3.85 9.30 -12.04
CA ILE A 236 2.72 10.16 -11.67
C ILE A 236 3.19 11.59 -11.36
N ILE A 237 4.23 11.74 -10.54
CA ILE A 237 4.74 13.05 -10.14
C ILE A 237 5.45 13.76 -11.32
N SER A 238 6.31 13.04 -12.03
CA SER A 238 7.18 13.63 -13.07
C SER A 238 6.47 14.01 -14.36
N PHE A 239 5.49 13.24 -14.85
CA PHE A 239 4.87 13.54 -16.15
C PHE A 239 3.37 13.24 -16.25
N LEU A 240 2.85 12.17 -15.64
CA LEU A 240 1.46 11.80 -15.87
C LEU A 240 0.48 12.82 -15.27
N SER A 241 0.80 13.40 -14.11
CA SER A 241 0.01 14.49 -13.53
C SER A 241 -0.05 15.70 -14.47
N LEU A 242 1.06 16.04 -15.13
CA LEU A 242 1.12 17.16 -16.08
C LEU A 242 0.13 16.98 -17.22
N TYR A 243 0.09 15.78 -17.83
CA TYR A 243 -0.86 15.47 -18.89
C TYR A 243 -2.31 15.50 -18.41
N ILE A 244 -2.58 15.03 -17.19
CA ILE A 244 -3.95 15.00 -16.65
C ILE A 244 -4.46 16.39 -16.33
N TYR A 245 -3.58 17.27 -15.86
CA TYR A 245 -3.93 18.65 -15.54
C TYR A 245 -3.81 19.60 -16.73
N GLU A 246 -3.22 19.15 -17.83
CA GLU A 246 -2.87 19.96 -19.00
C GLU A 246 -2.04 21.20 -18.62
N HIS A 247 -1.21 21.07 -17.58
CA HIS A 247 -0.45 22.17 -17.01
C HIS A 247 0.99 21.72 -16.69
N PRO A 248 2.02 22.26 -17.38
CA PRO A 248 3.38 21.72 -17.36
C PRO A 248 4.10 21.83 -16.02
N HIS A 249 3.62 22.68 -15.11
CA HIS A 249 4.21 22.86 -13.78
C HIS A 249 3.39 22.25 -12.63
N HIS A 250 2.33 21.48 -12.92
CA HIS A 250 1.47 20.93 -11.88
C HIS A 250 1.76 19.44 -11.62
N HIS A 251 2.71 19.16 -10.73
CA HIS A 251 3.22 17.79 -10.48
C HIS A 251 2.54 17.03 -9.33
N CYS A 252 1.51 17.63 -8.70
CA CYS A 252 0.95 17.11 -7.46
C CYS A 252 0.27 15.74 -7.67
N PRO A 253 0.65 14.67 -6.94
CA PRO A 253 0.01 13.36 -7.07
C PRO A 253 -1.35 13.26 -6.35
N PHE A 254 -1.76 14.28 -5.60
CA PHE A 254 -3.00 14.28 -4.83
C PHE A 254 -4.12 15.07 -5.50
N CYS A 255 -3.81 16.10 -6.28
CA CYS A 255 -4.83 16.91 -6.97
C CYS A 255 -5.68 16.04 -7.93
N ILE A 256 -5.11 15.00 -8.53
CA ILE A 256 -5.77 14.04 -9.42
C ILE A 256 -6.95 13.30 -8.76
N LEU A 257 -6.99 13.26 -7.43
CA LEU A 257 -8.08 12.67 -6.66
C LEU A 257 -9.28 13.60 -6.54
N LYS A 258 -9.15 14.86 -6.94
CA LYS A 258 -10.18 15.87 -6.72
C LYS A 258 -11.29 15.85 -7.78
N PRO A 259 -12.50 16.37 -7.47
CA PRO A 259 -13.61 16.44 -8.42
C PRO A 259 -13.29 17.21 -9.70
N GLU A 260 -12.42 18.23 -9.64
CA GLU A 260 -12.08 19.05 -10.81
C GLU A 260 -11.39 18.24 -11.92
N TYR A 261 -10.75 17.12 -11.55
CA TYR A 261 -10.14 16.18 -12.48
C TYR A 261 -10.96 14.88 -12.64
N GLY A 262 -12.25 14.94 -12.30
CA GLY A 262 -13.19 13.83 -12.47
C GLY A 262 -12.86 12.59 -11.65
N TYR A 263 -12.16 12.75 -10.51
CA TYR A 263 -11.74 11.63 -9.66
C TYR A 263 -10.85 10.59 -10.37
N ARG A 264 -10.17 10.98 -11.46
CA ARG A 264 -9.30 10.11 -12.28
C ARG A 264 -8.22 9.39 -11.48
N GLY A 265 -7.76 10.01 -10.39
CA GLY A 265 -6.75 9.42 -9.51
C GLY A 265 -7.18 8.08 -8.93
N TYR A 266 -8.43 7.94 -8.51
CA TYR A 266 -8.92 6.67 -7.96
C TYR A 266 -8.90 5.55 -9.01
N LEU A 267 -9.16 5.87 -10.27
CA LEU A 267 -9.13 4.91 -11.38
C LEU A 267 -7.74 4.33 -11.62
N ILE A 268 -6.67 5.08 -11.34
CA ILE A 268 -5.29 4.61 -11.54
C ILE A 268 -4.65 4.08 -10.26
N TYR A 269 -4.93 4.66 -9.09
CA TYR A 269 -4.33 4.21 -7.84
C TYR A 269 -4.87 2.85 -7.38
N ILE A 270 -6.18 2.60 -7.46
CA ILE A 270 -6.77 1.33 -7.05
C ILE A 270 -6.14 0.12 -7.78
N PRO A 271 -6.09 0.08 -9.13
CA PRO A 271 -5.47 -1.03 -9.84
C PRO A 271 -3.96 -1.11 -9.59
N LEU A 272 -3.25 0.02 -9.43
CA LEU A 272 -1.83 0.04 -9.13
C LEU A 272 -1.52 -0.62 -7.77
N PHE A 273 -2.26 -0.23 -6.71
CA PHE A 273 -2.12 -0.82 -5.38
C PHE A 273 -2.51 -2.30 -5.35
N ALA A 274 -3.62 -2.66 -6.00
CA ALA A 274 -4.08 -4.04 -6.08
C ALA A 274 -3.08 -4.94 -6.83
N ALA A 275 -2.56 -4.47 -7.96
CA ALA A 275 -1.57 -5.21 -8.76
C ALA A 275 -0.27 -5.41 -7.97
N THR A 276 0.20 -4.36 -7.31
CA THR A 276 1.41 -4.39 -6.48
C THR A 276 1.27 -5.36 -5.32
N ALA A 277 0.18 -5.26 -4.55
CA ALA A 277 -0.10 -6.16 -3.44
C ALA A 277 -0.19 -7.62 -3.90
N ALA A 278 -0.87 -7.88 -5.03
CA ALA A 278 -0.98 -9.22 -5.59
C ALA A 278 0.38 -9.77 -6.04
N GLY A 279 1.19 -8.96 -6.73
CA GLY A 279 2.53 -9.36 -7.19
C GLY A 279 3.50 -9.64 -6.04
N ILE A 280 3.53 -8.79 -5.01
CA ILE A 280 4.28 -9.05 -3.76
C ILE A 280 3.78 -10.35 -3.12
N GLY A 281 2.46 -10.54 -3.06
CA GLY A 281 1.83 -11.77 -2.56
C GLY A 281 2.30 -13.03 -3.29
N VAL A 282 2.43 -12.98 -4.63
CA VAL A 282 3.04 -14.07 -5.40
C VAL A 282 4.48 -14.34 -4.97
N GLY A 283 5.28 -13.29 -4.80
CA GLY A 283 6.66 -13.38 -4.31
C GLY A 283 6.75 -14.09 -2.95
N ILE A 284 5.87 -13.74 -2.03
CA ILE A 284 5.75 -14.35 -0.70
C ILE A 284 5.40 -15.84 -0.81
N LEU A 285 4.39 -16.19 -1.62
CA LEU A 285 4.01 -17.60 -1.85
C LEU A 285 5.15 -18.41 -2.46
N GLY A 286 5.96 -17.78 -3.33
CA GLY A 286 7.15 -18.38 -3.91
C GLY A 286 8.20 -18.82 -2.88
N ARG A 287 8.22 -18.22 -1.68
CA ARG A 287 9.15 -18.57 -0.58
C ARG A 287 8.65 -19.72 0.28
N VAL A 288 7.33 -19.92 0.38
CA VAL A 288 6.73 -20.97 1.23
C VAL A 288 6.28 -22.22 0.46
N LYS A 289 6.29 -22.18 -0.88
CA LYS A 289 5.85 -23.29 -1.75
C LYS A 289 6.59 -24.63 -1.58
N HIS A 290 7.75 -24.61 -0.92
CA HIS A 290 8.55 -25.82 -0.68
C HIS A 290 7.95 -26.72 0.41
N LEU A 291 7.05 -26.19 1.25
CA LEU A 291 6.38 -26.94 2.30
C LEU A 291 5.41 -27.97 1.66
N PRO A 292 5.46 -29.26 2.06
CA PRO A 292 4.73 -30.34 1.39
C PRO A 292 3.23 -30.07 1.21
N SER A 293 2.56 -29.60 2.26
CA SER A 293 1.12 -29.31 2.25
C SER A 293 0.72 -28.08 1.44
N LEU A 294 1.68 -27.23 1.08
CA LEU A 294 1.46 -26.06 0.21
C LEU A 294 1.73 -26.32 -1.26
N GLN A 295 2.28 -27.48 -1.64
CA GLN A 295 2.63 -27.76 -3.05
C GLN A 295 1.41 -27.75 -3.97
N GLY A 296 0.23 -28.14 -3.47
CA GLY A 296 -1.04 -28.04 -4.20
C GLY A 296 -1.72 -26.66 -4.09
N VAL A 297 -1.50 -25.94 -2.99
CA VAL A 297 -2.22 -24.69 -2.67
C VAL A 297 -1.51 -23.45 -3.22
N ALA A 298 -0.22 -23.32 -2.95
CA ALA A 298 0.56 -22.13 -3.26
C ALA A 298 0.61 -21.82 -4.77
N PRO A 299 0.80 -22.79 -5.69
CA PRO A 299 0.80 -22.49 -7.13
C PRO A 299 -0.55 -21.99 -7.64
N VAL A 300 -1.66 -22.55 -7.13
CA VAL A 300 -3.02 -22.14 -7.53
C VAL A 300 -3.30 -20.72 -7.06
N LEU A 301 -2.98 -20.40 -5.81
CA LEU A 301 -3.15 -19.05 -5.27
C LEU A 301 -2.22 -18.05 -5.96
N ALA A 302 -0.95 -18.41 -6.17
CA ALA A 302 0.02 -17.59 -6.88
C ALA A 302 -0.44 -17.29 -8.32
N ARG A 303 -1.03 -18.26 -9.03
CA ARG A 303 -1.58 -18.03 -10.37
C ARG A 303 -2.76 -17.04 -10.35
N ARG A 304 -3.66 -17.14 -9.36
CA ARG A 304 -4.78 -16.18 -9.20
C ARG A 304 -4.27 -14.77 -8.93
N LEU A 305 -3.32 -14.61 -8.02
CA LEU A 305 -2.70 -13.32 -7.73
C LEU A 305 -1.89 -12.77 -8.92
N ALA A 306 -1.22 -13.64 -9.68
CA ALA A 306 -0.52 -13.23 -10.89
C ALA A 306 -1.48 -12.69 -11.97
N TRP A 307 -2.70 -13.26 -12.09
CA TRP A 307 -3.75 -12.67 -12.94
C TRP A 307 -4.19 -11.29 -12.45
N VAL A 308 -4.38 -11.11 -11.14
CA VAL A 308 -4.71 -9.79 -10.57
C VAL A 308 -3.59 -8.78 -10.86
N ALA A 309 -2.33 -9.18 -10.70
CA ALA A 309 -1.18 -8.34 -11.03
C ALA A 309 -1.14 -7.97 -12.52
N LEU A 310 -1.28 -8.95 -13.42
CA LEU A 310 -1.26 -8.74 -14.87
C LEU A 310 -2.38 -7.80 -15.32
N LEU A 311 -3.61 -8.07 -14.89
CA LEU A 311 -4.78 -7.27 -15.26
C LEU A 311 -4.74 -5.89 -14.63
N GLY A 312 -4.32 -5.77 -13.37
CA GLY A 312 -4.23 -4.49 -12.68
C GLY A 312 -3.15 -3.57 -13.26
N PHE A 313 -1.94 -4.09 -13.53
CA PHE A 313 -0.91 -3.30 -14.20
C PHE A 313 -1.29 -2.96 -15.65
N GLY A 314 -1.90 -3.90 -16.38
CA GLY A 314 -2.39 -3.65 -17.74
C GLY A 314 -3.48 -2.57 -17.76
N PHE A 315 -4.45 -2.63 -16.84
CA PHE A 315 -5.51 -1.64 -16.73
C PHE A 315 -4.95 -0.27 -16.32
N TYR A 316 -4.04 -0.21 -15.34
CA TYR A 316 -3.32 1.01 -14.97
C TYR A 316 -2.61 1.62 -16.17
N LEU A 317 -1.81 0.84 -16.91
CA LEU A 317 -1.06 1.32 -18.06
C LEU A 317 -1.99 1.83 -19.18
N LEU A 318 -3.05 1.09 -19.50
CA LEU A 318 -4.03 1.51 -20.51
C LEU A 318 -4.75 2.80 -20.14
N LEU A 319 -5.13 2.95 -18.87
CA LEU A 319 -5.74 4.20 -18.38
C LEU A 319 -4.76 5.36 -18.45
N SER A 320 -3.51 5.16 -17.99
CA SER A 320 -2.46 6.19 -18.07
C SER A 320 -2.21 6.61 -19.52
N LEU A 321 -2.09 5.67 -20.45
CA LEU A 321 -1.95 5.97 -21.88
C LEU A 321 -3.16 6.69 -22.46
N GLY A 322 -4.38 6.28 -22.08
CA GLY A 322 -5.61 6.95 -22.50
C GLY A 322 -5.71 8.39 -21.98
N MET A 323 -5.27 8.64 -20.75
CA MET A 323 -5.21 9.98 -20.16
C MET A 323 -4.16 10.87 -20.86
N VAL A 324 -3.00 10.31 -21.21
CA VAL A 324 -1.98 11.02 -22.00
C VAL A 324 -2.48 11.32 -23.41
N TRP A 325 -3.12 10.36 -24.08
CA TRP A 325 -3.65 10.55 -25.43
C TRP A 325 -4.70 11.67 -25.48
N GLN A 326 -5.59 11.72 -24.49
CA GLN A 326 -6.67 12.71 -24.43
C GLN A 326 -6.17 14.11 -24.07
N SER A 327 -4.95 14.25 -23.57
CA SER A 327 -4.37 15.52 -23.16
C SER A 327 -4.01 16.38 -24.36
N GLY A 328 -4.37 17.66 -24.31
CA GLY A 328 -3.89 18.66 -25.27
C GLY A 328 -2.44 19.12 -25.05
N LEU A 329 -1.80 18.66 -23.97
CA LEU A 329 -0.43 19.05 -23.61
C LEU A 329 0.60 18.22 -24.40
N ILE A 330 1.59 18.89 -24.99
CA ILE A 330 2.72 18.23 -25.66
C ILE A 330 3.98 18.47 -24.83
N LEU A 331 4.45 17.44 -24.12
CA LEU A 331 5.69 17.51 -23.31
C LEU A 331 6.92 16.97 -24.04
N LEU A 332 6.71 16.10 -25.02
CA LEU A 332 7.76 15.52 -25.85
C LEU A 332 7.51 16.01 -27.28
N GLU A 333 8.35 16.92 -27.77
CA GLU A 333 8.36 17.22 -29.20
C GLU A 333 8.71 15.94 -29.96
N ALA A 334 7.92 15.62 -30.99
CA ALA A 334 8.25 14.53 -31.90
C ALA A 334 9.56 14.91 -32.61
N ALA A 335 10.66 14.27 -32.19
CA ALA A 335 11.94 14.34 -32.90
C ALA A 335 11.83 13.68 -34.27
#